data_AF-A0A3S4V6F2-F1
#
_entry.id   AF-A0A3S4V6F2-F1
#
_cell.length_a   1.000
_cell.length_b   1.000
_cell.length_c   1.000
_cell.angle_alpha   90.00
_cell.angle_beta   90.00
_cell.angle_gamma   90.00
#
_symmetry.space_group_name_H-M   'P 1'
#
loop_
_entity.id
_entity.type
_entity.pdbx_description
1 polymer ?
#
loop_
_entity_poly.entity_id
_entity_poly.type
_entity_poly.pdbx_seq_one_letter_code
_entity_poly.pdbx_strand_id
1 'polypeptide(L)'
;MHYQTTTGPDPDDMTELVARVHDILTCQGIDLRGHRLGLYRQVELTLVLLRQDMVQMCAADLYAISQPSVSRIWRRVLPLLDEVLAFNGVSLQEAVAQGEPVLVDGTFIPTGNRPASGQSKANYSGKHHVQCLNIQVAGTLAGDLIATSEPAPGSRHDSAAIQLCGWQEILHEAQACWIADTAYIATTAITPIKKTPGRDRLDWEKTFNHDVSSLRSAIEHIIGQLKNWKILAKGYRGRLSELPTIIRIVTRLELYRIGW
;
A
#
# COMPACT_ATOMS: atom_id res chain seq x y z
N MET A 1 21.02 -2.31 -8.96
CA MET A 1 20.63 -2.81 -7.63
C MET A 1 20.11 -1.61 -6.86
N HIS A 2 18.80 -1.41 -6.77
CA HIS A 2 18.25 -0.31 -5.95
C HIS A 2 18.60 -0.60 -4.49
N TYR A 3 19.40 0.28 -3.89
CA TYR A 3 19.78 0.18 -2.49
C TYR A 3 18.52 0.35 -1.64
N GLN A 4 18.07 -0.72 -0.97
CA GLN A 4 16.91 -0.64 -0.09
C GLN A 4 17.34 0.07 1.21
N THR A 5 17.04 1.35 1.31
CA THR A 5 17.30 2.13 2.53
C THR A 5 16.39 1.65 3.66
N THR A 6 16.85 1.84 4.90
CA THR A 6 16.09 1.47 6.10
C THR A 6 14.82 2.30 6.26
N THR A 7 14.75 3.46 5.61
CA THR A 7 13.63 4.42 5.59
C THR A 7 12.71 4.26 4.38
N GLY A 8 13.22 3.77 3.25
CA GLY A 8 12.51 3.74 1.96
C GLY A 8 13.06 4.81 0.99
N PRO A 9 12.81 6.11 1.25
CA PRO A 9 13.36 7.20 0.42
C PRO A 9 14.89 7.25 0.47
N ASP A 10 15.51 7.82 -0.57
CA ASP A 10 16.94 8.09 -0.61
C ASP A 10 17.31 9.38 0.15
N PRO A 11 18.61 9.73 0.32
CA PRO A 11 19.00 10.91 1.09
C PRO A 11 18.45 12.26 0.56
N ASP A 12 18.26 12.39 -0.75
CA ASP A 12 17.77 13.63 -1.37
C ASP A 12 16.26 13.73 -1.13
N ASP A 13 15.52 12.64 -1.40
CA ASP A 13 14.10 12.51 -1.09
C ASP A 13 13.82 12.75 0.40
N MET A 14 14.68 12.22 1.29
CA MET A 14 14.58 12.43 2.74
C MET A 14 14.73 13.89 3.12
N THR A 15 15.67 14.60 2.49
CA THR A 15 15.93 16.02 2.76
C THR A 15 14.76 16.88 2.33
N GLU A 16 14.22 16.64 1.13
CA GLU A 16 13.03 17.32 0.64
C GLU A 16 11.81 17.04 1.52
N LEU A 17 11.56 15.77 1.88
CA LEU A 17 10.44 15.40 2.74
C LEU A 17 10.52 16.10 4.10
N VAL A 18 11.72 16.19 4.69
CA VAL A 18 11.95 16.90 5.95
C VAL A 18 11.69 18.40 5.81
N ALA A 19 12.07 19.01 4.68
CA ALA A 19 11.80 20.41 4.39
C ALA A 19 10.28 20.68 4.30
N ARG A 20 9.53 19.84 3.57
CA ARG A 20 8.06 19.96 3.48
C ARG A 20 7.40 19.86 4.87
N VAL A 21 7.86 18.95 5.72
CA VAL A 21 7.33 18.82 7.10
C VAL A 21 7.70 20.04 7.94
N HIS A 22 8.89 20.62 7.74
CA HIS A 22 9.32 21.82 8.44
C HIS A 22 8.42 23.02 8.11
N ASP A 23 8.04 23.19 6.85
CA ASP A 23 7.16 24.27 6.41
C ASP A 23 5.79 24.20 7.09
N ILE A 24 5.18 23.00 7.14
CA ILE A 24 3.90 22.80 7.84
C ILE A 24 4.02 23.13 9.33
N LEU A 25 5.05 22.62 10.00
CA LEU A 25 5.27 22.90 11.43
C LEU A 25 5.43 24.40 11.69
N THR A 26 6.15 25.10 10.81
CA THR A 26 6.35 26.55 10.89
C THR A 26 5.03 27.30 10.71
N CYS A 27 4.21 26.93 9.72
CA CYS A 27 2.88 27.49 9.51
C CYS A 27 1.95 27.26 10.71
N GLN A 28 2.10 26.13 11.41
CA GLN A 28 1.33 25.80 12.62
C GLN A 28 1.91 26.44 13.90
N GLY A 29 3.04 27.17 13.82
CA GLY A 29 3.71 27.76 14.98
C GLY A 29 4.29 26.71 15.94
N ILE A 30 4.53 25.48 15.48
CA ILE A 30 5.08 24.39 16.28
C ILE A 30 6.60 24.45 16.23
N ASP A 31 7.20 24.76 17.37
CA ASP A 31 8.64 24.79 17.54
C ASP A 31 9.16 23.48 18.16
N LEU A 32 10.13 22.86 17.49
CA LEU A 32 10.79 21.64 17.98
C LEU A 32 12.09 21.93 18.76
N ARG A 33 12.44 23.19 19.01
CA ARG A 33 13.57 23.56 19.88
C ARG A 33 13.42 22.90 21.27
N GLY A 34 14.49 22.26 21.74
CA GLY A 34 14.51 21.53 23.02
C GLY A 34 13.99 20.07 22.96
N HIS A 35 13.48 19.60 21.82
CA HIS A 35 13.24 18.18 21.63
C HIS A 35 14.57 17.41 21.55
N ARG A 36 14.64 16.24 22.19
CA ARG A 36 15.84 15.37 22.17
C ARG A 36 16.26 14.93 20.76
N LEU A 37 15.31 14.81 19.84
CA LEU A 37 15.57 14.52 18.43
C LEU A 37 15.15 15.71 17.57
N GLY A 38 16.05 16.17 16.71
CA GLY A 38 15.72 17.14 15.67
C GLY A 38 14.76 16.57 14.62
N LEU A 39 14.17 17.43 13.79
CA LEU A 39 13.11 17.06 12.85
C LEU A 39 13.52 15.92 11.90
N TYR A 40 14.71 16.01 11.30
CA TYR A 40 15.21 14.97 10.40
C TYR A 40 15.16 13.57 11.04
N ARG A 41 15.66 13.45 12.28
CA ARG A 41 15.66 12.18 13.03
C ARG A 41 14.26 11.75 13.45
N GLN A 42 13.33 12.68 13.65
CA GLN A 42 11.93 12.35 13.94
C GLN A 42 11.21 11.76 12.69
N VAL A 43 11.48 12.32 11.51
CA VAL A 43 10.99 11.79 10.22
C VAL A 43 11.61 10.43 9.92
N GLU A 44 12.94 10.32 10.03
CA GLU A 44 13.67 9.06 9.87
C GLU A 44 13.13 7.96 10.79
N LEU A 45 12.95 8.25 12.08
CA LEU A 45 12.38 7.32 13.05
C LEU A 45 10.99 6.81 12.60
N THR A 46 10.13 7.71 12.14
CA THR A 46 8.77 7.36 11.72
C THR A 46 8.78 6.49 10.47
N LEU A 47 9.63 6.81 9.49
CA LEU A 47 9.81 6.01 8.28
C LEU A 47 10.42 4.64 8.58
N VAL A 48 11.38 4.54 9.49
CA VAL A 48 11.94 3.26 9.94
C VAL A 48 10.85 2.39 10.60
N LEU A 49 9.96 2.98 11.41
CA LEU A 49 8.84 2.24 11.99
C LEU A 49 7.88 1.69 10.92
N LEU A 50 7.55 2.48 9.89
CA LEU A 50 6.73 2.04 8.74
C LEU A 50 7.45 0.96 7.92
N ARG A 51 8.71 1.20 7.57
CA ARG A 51 9.50 0.36 6.67
C ARG A 51 9.87 -0.97 7.32
N GLN A 52 10.19 -0.96 8.61
CA GLN A 52 10.72 -2.13 9.32
C GLN A 52 9.70 -2.87 10.19
N ASP A 53 8.54 -2.27 10.49
CA ASP A 53 7.58 -2.76 11.50
C ASP A 53 8.28 -3.01 12.86
N MET A 54 9.20 -2.11 13.22
CA MET A 54 10.02 -2.25 14.42
C MET A 54 9.20 -1.97 15.68
N VAL A 55 9.43 -2.76 16.73
CA VAL A 55 8.84 -2.52 18.06
C VAL A 55 9.35 -1.19 18.60
N GLN A 56 8.45 -0.34 19.10
CA GLN A 56 8.80 1.01 19.57
C GLN A 56 9.86 1.01 20.68
N MET A 57 9.96 -0.04 21.49
CA MET A 57 11.03 -0.16 22.49
C MET A 57 12.42 -0.30 21.82
N CYS A 58 12.57 -1.19 20.84
CA CYS A 58 13.82 -1.33 20.10
C CYS A 58 14.17 -0.04 19.34
N ALA A 59 13.16 0.66 18.81
CA ALA A 59 13.34 1.98 18.20
C ALA A 59 13.85 3.01 19.22
N ALA A 60 13.34 2.97 20.44
CA ALA A 60 13.74 3.86 21.52
C ALA A 60 15.22 3.67 21.87
N ASP A 61 15.64 2.41 22.02
CA ASP A 61 17.03 2.03 22.30
C ASP A 61 17.97 2.49 21.18
N LEU A 62 17.60 2.23 19.91
CA LEU A 62 18.41 2.62 18.74
C LEU A 62 18.59 4.14 18.62
N TYR A 63 17.58 4.92 19.01
CA TYR A 63 17.60 6.39 18.93
C TYR A 63 17.98 7.05 20.27
N ALA A 64 18.36 6.27 21.30
CA ALA A 64 18.72 6.73 22.64
C ALA A 64 17.67 7.68 23.27
N ILE A 65 16.39 7.38 23.06
CA ILE A 65 15.25 8.10 23.65
C ILE A 65 14.34 7.14 24.40
N SER A 66 13.35 7.66 25.13
CA SER A 66 12.37 6.80 25.79
C SER A 66 11.30 6.32 24.81
N GLN A 67 10.75 5.12 25.02
CA GLN A 67 9.65 4.60 24.21
C GLN A 67 8.43 5.53 24.17
N PRO A 68 8.01 6.21 25.26
CA PRO A 68 6.97 7.23 25.19
C PRO A 68 7.31 8.39 24.26
N SER A 69 8.59 8.72 24.09
CA SER A 69 9.02 9.74 23.13
C SER A 69 8.88 9.26 21.69
N VAL A 70 9.22 8.00 21.40
CA VAL A 70 8.92 7.37 20.09
C VAL A 70 7.43 7.44 19.77
N SER A 71 6.57 7.07 20.73
CA SER A 71 5.11 7.11 20.55
C SER A 71 4.59 8.52 20.27
N ARG A 72 5.11 9.55 20.95
CA ARG A 72 4.77 10.96 20.68
C ARG A 72 5.24 11.44 19.33
N ILE A 73 6.46 11.06 18.91
CA ILE A 73 7.00 11.39 17.59
C ILE A 73 6.12 10.75 16.50
N TRP A 74 5.82 9.45 16.62
CA TRP A 74 4.93 8.74 15.70
C TRP A 74 3.59 9.47 15.51
N ARG A 75 2.91 9.81 16.61
CA ARG A 75 1.60 10.50 16.55
C ARG A 75 1.68 11.91 15.98
N ARG A 76 2.84 12.57 16.04
CA ARG A 76 3.05 13.91 15.48
C ARG A 76 3.41 13.83 14.00
N VAL A 77 4.39 13.02 13.66
CA VAL A 77 5.00 13.01 12.33
C VAL A 77 4.16 12.25 11.33
N LEU A 78 3.51 11.16 11.74
CA LEU A 78 2.73 10.34 10.81
C LEU A 78 1.60 11.14 10.12
N PRO A 79 0.77 11.96 10.81
CA PRO A 79 -0.19 12.83 10.14
C PRO A 79 0.46 13.88 9.21
N LEU A 80 1.62 14.42 9.59
CA LEU A 80 2.34 15.39 8.75
C LEU A 80 2.84 14.75 7.47
N LEU A 81 3.25 13.48 7.50
CA LEU A 81 3.59 12.72 6.29
C LEU A 81 2.37 12.57 5.37
N ASP A 82 1.18 12.35 5.92
CA ASP A 82 -0.03 12.28 5.10
C ASP A 82 -0.35 13.62 4.41
N GLU A 83 -0.08 14.73 5.09
CA GLU A 83 -0.32 16.09 4.60
C GLU A 83 0.69 16.51 3.53
N VAL A 84 2.01 16.36 3.78
CA VAL A 84 3.06 16.76 2.82
C VAL A 84 3.09 15.93 1.54
N LEU A 85 2.52 14.72 1.60
CA LEU A 85 2.44 13.79 0.45
C LEU A 85 1.06 13.80 -0.20
N ALA A 86 0.15 14.69 0.20
CA ALA A 86 -1.23 14.67 -0.26
C ALA A 86 -1.38 14.83 -1.78
N PHE A 87 -0.40 15.50 -2.41
CA PHE A 87 -0.35 15.80 -3.85
C PHE A 87 0.58 14.86 -4.64
N ASN A 88 1.14 13.83 -4.01
CA ASN A 88 1.98 12.85 -4.71
C ASN A 88 1.13 11.76 -5.35
N GLY A 89 1.35 11.52 -6.64
CA GLY A 89 0.56 10.57 -7.43
C GLY A 89 -0.70 11.13 -8.03
N VAL A 90 -1.46 10.23 -8.66
CA VAL A 90 -2.76 10.50 -9.28
C VAL A 90 -3.81 9.53 -8.75
N SER A 91 -5.07 9.90 -8.85
CA SER A 91 -6.17 8.99 -8.60
C SER A 91 -6.25 7.91 -9.69
N LEU A 92 -6.89 6.78 -9.36
CA LEU A 92 -7.18 5.76 -10.37
C LEU A 92 -7.95 6.33 -11.56
N GLN A 93 -8.91 7.23 -11.30
CA GLN A 93 -9.71 7.91 -12.33
C GLN A 93 -8.84 8.70 -13.32
N GLU A 94 -7.87 9.47 -12.80
CA GLU A 94 -6.94 10.25 -13.63
C GLU A 94 -6.00 9.33 -14.42
N ALA A 95 -5.51 8.24 -13.82
CA ALA A 95 -4.67 7.28 -14.53
C ALA A 95 -5.42 6.60 -15.68
N VAL A 96 -6.65 6.12 -15.46
CA VAL A 96 -7.44 5.50 -16.54
C VAL A 96 -7.83 6.51 -17.62
N ALA A 97 -8.01 7.79 -17.28
CA ALA A 97 -8.29 8.84 -18.24
C ALA A 97 -7.12 9.11 -19.20
N GLN A 98 -5.89 8.71 -18.85
CA GLN A 98 -4.74 8.77 -19.75
C GLN A 98 -4.80 7.68 -20.85
N GLY A 99 -5.69 6.69 -20.72
CA GLY A 99 -5.93 5.66 -21.72
C GLY A 99 -4.93 4.50 -21.71
N GLU A 100 -3.99 4.47 -20.76
CA GLU A 100 -3.05 3.37 -20.62
C GLU A 100 -3.69 2.15 -19.95
N PRO A 101 -3.29 0.91 -20.32
CA PRO A 101 -3.77 -0.28 -19.63
C PRO A 101 -3.33 -0.32 -18.17
N VAL A 102 -4.27 -0.66 -17.27
CA VAL A 102 -4.01 -0.75 -15.83
C VAL A 102 -4.02 -2.21 -15.37
N LEU A 103 -3.05 -2.59 -14.56
CA LEU A 103 -3.04 -3.86 -13.84
C LEU A 103 -3.73 -3.71 -12.50
N VAL A 104 -4.61 -4.63 -12.14
CA VAL A 104 -5.25 -4.66 -10.83
C VAL A 104 -5.10 -6.03 -10.18
N ASP A 105 -4.70 -6.04 -8.91
CA ASP A 105 -4.68 -7.26 -8.11
C ASP A 105 -4.94 -6.98 -6.62
N GLY A 106 -5.38 -8.02 -5.92
CA GLY A 106 -5.68 -7.98 -4.50
C GLY A 106 -4.46 -8.37 -3.67
N THR A 107 -4.29 -7.74 -2.51
CA THR A 107 -3.31 -8.19 -1.52
C THR A 107 -3.82 -8.03 -0.10
N PHE A 108 -3.50 -8.99 0.76
CA PHE A 108 -3.92 -8.97 2.15
C PHE A 108 -2.87 -8.29 3.03
N ILE A 109 -3.30 -7.50 4.01
CA ILE A 109 -2.46 -6.94 5.07
C ILE A 109 -2.76 -7.70 6.36
N PRO A 110 -1.80 -8.48 6.90
CA PRO A 110 -2.01 -9.16 8.17
C PRO A 110 -2.24 -8.15 9.29
N THR A 111 -3.17 -8.45 10.18
CA THR A 111 -3.49 -7.59 11.33
C THR A 111 -3.17 -8.24 12.68
N GLY A 112 -2.65 -9.46 12.66
CA GLY A 112 -2.49 -10.28 13.86
C GLY A 112 -3.83 -10.74 14.45
N ASN A 113 -3.78 -11.72 15.36
CA ASN A 113 -4.96 -12.27 16.00
C ASN A 113 -5.62 -11.23 16.93
N ARG A 114 -6.86 -10.83 16.61
CA ARG A 114 -7.61 -9.79 17.34
C ARG A 114 -8.97 -10.32 17.85
N PRO A 115 -8.98 -11.27 18.80
CA PRO A 115 -10.22 -11.86 19.31
C PRO A 115 -11.16 -10.84 19.96
N ALA A 116 -10.61 -9.77 20.57
CA ALA A 116 -11.39 -8.72 21.24
C ALA A 116 -12.07 -7.70 20.30
N SER A 117 -11.82 -7.76 18.99
CA SER A 117 -12.32 -6.73 18.04
C SER A 117 -13.77 -6.93 17.60
N GLY A 118 -14.41 -8.06 17.91
CA GLY A 118 -15.73 -8.43 17.37
C GLY A 118 -15.77 -8.71 15.86
N GLN A 119 -14.73 -8.32 15.12
CA GLN A 119 -14.60 -8.48 13.66
C GLN A 119 -13.78 -9.70 13.25
N SER A 120 -13.41 -10.58 14.20
CA SER A 120 -12.47 -11.68 13.93
C SER A 120 -12.97 -12.64 12.85
N LYS A 121 -14.28 -12.85 12.72
CA LYS A 121 -14.83 -13.68 11.63
C LYS A 121 -14.77 -12.98 10.27
N ALA A 122 -15.08 -11.68 10.22
CA ALA A 122 -15.09 -10.91 8.98
C ALA A 122 -13.68 -10.67 8.43
N ASN A 123 -12.68 -10.56 9.30
CA ASN A 123 -11.29 -10.30 8.92
C ASN A 123 -10.45 -11.59 8.79
N TYR A 124 -11.02 -12.77 9.04
CA TYR A 124 -10.30 -14.02 8.81
C TYR A 124 -10.33 -14.40 7.33
N SER A 125 -9.16 -14.47 6.70
CA SER A 125 -9.03 -15.04 5.37
C SER A 125 -8.95 -16.56 5.46
N GLY A 126 -9.94 -17.26 4.89
CA GLY A 126 -9.90 -18.72 4.76
C GLY A 126 -8.78 -19.20 3.82
N LYS A 127 -8.41 -18.39 2.83
CA LYS A 127 -7.34 -18.70 1.85
C LYS A 127 -5.95 -18.64 2.49
N HIS A 128 -5.71 -17.64 3.35
CA HIS A 128 -4.40 -17.39 3.95
C HIS A 128 -4.29 -17.84 5.42
N HIS A 129 -5.39 -18.33 5.99
CA HIS A 129 -5.49 -18.77 7.39
C HIS A 129 -5.03 -17.73 8.43
N VAL A 130 -5.22 -16.44 8.12
CA VAL A 130 -4.74 -15.32 8.94
C VAL A 130 -5.83 -14.24 9.08
N GLN A 131 -5.77 -13.50 10.19
CA GLN A 131 -6.53 -12.25 10.34
C GLN A 131 -5.87 -11.15 9.50
N CYS A 132 -6.62 -10.59 8.56
CA CYS A 132 -6.13 -9.57 7.65
C CYS A 132 -7.25 -8.65 7.15
N LEU A 133 -6.85 -7.55 6.52
CA LEU A 133 -7.69 -6.79 5.61
C LEU A 133 -7.22 -7.01 4.18
N ASN A 134 -8.12 -6.91 3.21
CA ASN A 134 -7.80 -7.01 1.79
C ASN A 134 -7.76 -5.59 1.18
N ILE A 135 -6.73 -5.26 0.42
CA ILE A 135 -6.66 -4.02 -0.38
C ILE A 135 -6.54 -4.38 -1.85
N GLN A 136 -7.03 -3.52 -2.73
CA GLN A 136 -6.78 -3.60 -4.16
C GLN A 136 -5.61 -2.69 -4.51
N VAL A 137 -4.78 -3.11 -5.45
CA VAL A 137 -3.61 -2.38 -5.92
C VAL A 137 -3.73 -2.21 -7.42
N ALA A 138 -3.53 -0.97 -7.89
CA ALA A 138 -3.49 -0.64 -9.31
C ALA A 138 -2.08 -0.22 -9.71
N GLY A 139 -1.67 -0.60 -10.91
CA GLY A 139 -0.34 -0.28 -11.44
C GLY A 139 -0.27 -0.23 -12.95
N THR A 140 0.79 0.38 -13.47
CA THR A 140 1.07 0.44 -14.91
C THR A 140 1.66 -0.89 -15.40
N LEU A 141 1.66 -1.09 -16.73
CA LEU A 141 2.39 -2.21 -17.35
C LEU A 141 3.91 -2.13 -17.15
N ALA A 142 4.44 -0.94 -16.87
CA ALA A 142 5.86 -0.71 -16.60
C ALA A 142 6.28 -1.15 -15.18
N GLY A 143 5.31 -1.43 -14.30
CA GLY A 143 5.59 -1.81 -12.92
C GLY A 143 5.59 -0.64 -11.94
N ASP A 144 4.94 0.48 -12.29
CA ASP A 144 4.77 1.63 -11.40
C ASP A 144 3.43 1.57 -10.68
N LEU A 145 3.45 1.87 -9.38
CA LEU A 145 2.26 1.97 -8.56
C LEU A 145 1.39 3.16 -9.03
N ILE A 146 0.08 2.95 -9.12
CA ILE A 146 -0.90 4.03 -9.37
C ILE A 146 -1.64 4.36 -8.08
N ALA A 147 -2.29 3.36 -7.48
CA ALA A 147 -3.14 3.57 -6.31
C ALA A 147 -3.28 2.29 -5.48
N THR A 148 -3.71 2.46 -4.23
CA THR A 148 -4.26 1.38 -3.41
C THR A 148 -5.65 1.77 -2.92
N SER A 149 -6.52 0.77 -2.75
CA SER A 149 -7.88 1.01 -2.28
C SER A 149 -7.95 1.13 -0.76
N GLU A 150 -9.07 1.68 -0.29
CA GLU A 150 -9.49 1.47 1.10
C GLU A 150 -9.60 -0.03 1.41
N PRO A 151 -9.27 -0.46 2.65
CA PRO A 151 -9.25 -1.87 3.00
C PRO A 151 -10.65 -2.45 3.20
N ALA A 152 -10.89 -3.62 2.59
CA ALA A 152 -12.05 -4.47 2.80
C ALA A 152 -11.76 -5.57 3.85
N PRO A 153 -12.78 -6.20 4.45
CA PRO A 153 -12.58 -7.35 5.34
C PRO A 153 -11.86 -8.51 4.64
N GLY A 154 -10.86 -9.11 5.30
CA GLY A 154 -10.00 -10.14 4.71
C GLY A 154 -10.68 -11.45 4.28
N SER A 155 -11.91 -11.69 4.72
CA SER A 155 -12.74 -12.82 4.24
C SER A 155 -13.35 -12.57 2.84
N ARG A 156 -13.35 -11.33 2.36
CA ARG A 156 -13.95 -10.98 1.07
C ARG A 156 -13.07 -11.45 -0.08
N HIS A 157 -13.72 -12.05 -1.07
CA HIS A 157 -13.12 -12.35 -2.36
C HIS A 157 -12.79 -11.06 -3.11
N ASP A 158 -11.78 -11.08 -3.97
CA ASP A 158 -11.28 -9.89 -4.66
C ASP A 158 -12.33 -9.21 -5.53
N SER A 159 -13.17 -9.98 -6.24
CA SER A 159 -14.33 -9.43 -6.96
C SER A 159 -15.31 -8.65 -6.08
N ALA A 160 -15.48 -9.02 -4.81
CA ALA A 160 -16.31 -8.27 -3.88
C ALA A 160 -15.55 -7.06 -3.32
N ALA A 161 -14.24 -7.19 -3.10
CA ALA A 161 -13.40 -6.10 -2.60
C ALA A 161 -13.31 -4.94 -3.60
N ILE A 162 -13.12 -5.22 -4.89
CA ILE A 162 -13.06 -4.19 -5.95
C ILE A 162 -14.39 -3.46 -6.15
N GLN A 163 -15.51 -4.15 -5.93
CA GLN A 163 -16.83 -3.52 -5.95
C GLN A 163 -17.03 -2.64 -4.70
N LEU A 164 -16.67 -3.14 -3.52
CA LEU A 164 -16.81 -2.41 -2.26
C LEU A 164 -15.97 -1.13 -2.22
N CYS A 165 -14.80 -1.10 -2.85
CA CYS A 165 -13.97 0.10 -2.92
C CYS A 165 -14.33 1.04 -4.08
N GLY A 166 -15.35 0.72 -4.89
CA GLY A 166 -15.83 1.57 -5.99
C GLY A 166 -14.97 1.54 -7.26
N TRP A 167 -13.85 0.81 -7.26
CA TRP A 167 -12.95 0.76 -8.42
C TRP A 167 -13.58 0.08 -9.63
N GLN A 168 -14.48 -0.89 -9.41
CA GLN A 168 -15.18 -1.52 -10.52
C GLN A 168 -16.04 -0.52 -11.32
N GLU A 169 -16.68 0.43 -10.64
CA GLU A 169 -17.49 1.48 -11.28
C GLU A 169 -16.60 2.43 -12.08
N ILE A 170 -15.52 2.91 -11.47
CA ILE A 170 -14.48 3.75 -12.12
C ILE A 170 -13.95 3.09 -13.41
N LEU A 171 -13.53 1.83 -13.32
CA LEU A 171 -12.96 1.10 -14.47
C LEU A 171 -13.99 0.85 -15.57
N HIS A 172 -15.25 0.60 -15.19
CA HIS A 172 -16.35 0.37 -16.13
C HIS A 172 -16.77 1.67 -16.84
N GLU A 173 -16.98 2.75 -16.10
CA GLU A 173 -17.40 4.04 -16.65
C GLU A 173 -16.33 4.66 -17.56
N ALA A 174 -15.06 4.53 -17.19
CA ALA A 174 -13.94 4.96 -18.02
C ALA A 174 -13.70 4.07 -19.26
N GLN A 175 -14.43 2.95 -19.39
CA GLN A 175 -14.18 1.90 -20.39
C GLN A 175 -12.70 1.47 -20.41
N ALA A 176 -12.09 1.41 -19.22
CA ALA A 176 -10.65 1.20 -19.08
C ALA A 176 -10.25 -0.19 -19.61
N CYS A 177 -9.11 -0.26 -20.28
CA CYS A 177 -8.44 -1.53 -20.53
C CYS A 177 -7.72 -1.93 -19.24
N TRP A 178 -8.18 -2.97 -18.55
CA TRP A 178 -7.52 -3.42 -17.34
C TRP A 178 -7.38 -4.94 -17.28
N ILE A 179 -6.29 -5.38 -16.66
CA ILE A 179 -5.87 -6.78 -16.63
C ILE A 179 -5.81 -7.23 -15.18
N ALA A 180 -6.42 -8.37 -14.89
CA ALA A 180 -6.49 -8.89 -13.53
C ALA A 180 -6.47 -10.43 -13.50
N ASP A 181 -6.49 -10.98 -12.29
CA ASP A 181 -6.51 -12.43 -12.09
C ASP A 181 -7.89 -13.05 -12.32
N THR A 182 -7.94 -14.38 -12.26
CA THR A 182 -9.20 -15.10 -12.48
C THR A 182 -10.23 -14.94 -11.36
N ALA A 183 -9.88 -14.31 -10.23
CA ALA A 183 -10.80 -13.90 -9.19
C ALA A 183 -11.69 -12.72 -9.65
N TYR A 184 -11.26 -11.97 -10.68
CA TYR A 184 -12.02 -10.86 -11.27
C TYR A 184 -12.84 -11.25 -12.51
N ILE A 185 -13.00 -12.53 -12.80
CA ILE A 185 -13.68 -13.01 -14.04
C ILE A 185 -15.13 -12.49 -14.20
N ALA A 186 -15.79 -12.09 -13.12
CA ALA A 186 -17.15 -11.53 -13.15
C ALA A 186 -17.18 -10.00 -13.39
N THR A 187 -16.07 -9.42 -13.86
CA THR A 187 -15.90 -7.98 -14.12
C THR A 187 -15.53 -7.73 -15.59
N THR A 188 -15.25 -6.49 -15.96
CA THR A 188 -14.76 -6.13 -17.31
C THR A 188 -13.27 -6.40 -17.54
N ALA A 189 -12.56 -6.93 -16.54
CA ALA A 189 -11.13 -7.23 -16.66
C ALA A 189 -10.82 -8.24 -17.77
N ILE A 190 -9.70 -8.03 -18.44
CA ILE A 190 -9.01 -9.07 -19.19
C ILE A 190 -8.40 -10.04 -18.18
N THR A 191 -8.90 -11.27 -18.14
CA THR A 191 -8.44 -12.31 -17.20
C THR A 191 -8.02 -13.58 -17.94
N PRO A 192 -7.13 -14.40 -17.36
CA PRO A 192 -6.79 -15.69 -17.95
C PRO A 192 -8.01 -16.60 -18.14
N ILE A 193 -8.04 -17.33 -19.25
CA ILE A 193 -9.10 -18.29 -19.59
C ILE A 193 -8.98 -19.53 -18.69
N LYS A 194 -10.02 -19.78 -17.89
CA LYS A 194 -10.14 -21.00 -17.06
C LYS A 194 -10.27 -22.24 -17.96
N LYS A 195 -9.64 -23.36 -17.55
CA LYS A 195 -9.77 -24.63 -18.28
C LYS A 195 -11.24 -25.07 -18.23
N THR A 196 -11.84 -25.35 -19.39
CA THR A 196 -13.18 -25.93 -19.46
C THR A 196 -13.12 -27.39 -19.00
N PRO A 197 -13.99 -27.86 -18.09
CA PRO A 197 -14.02 -29.26 -17.67
C PRO A 197 -14.17 -30.22 -18.85
N GLY A 198 -13.41 -31.32 -18.86
CA GLY A 198 -13.49 -32.35 -19.90
C GLY A 198 -12.85 -32.02 -21.25
N ARG A 199 -12.20 -30.84 -21.38
CA ARG A 199 -11.51 -30.41 -22.60
C ARG A 199 -10.09 -29.94 -22.27
N ASP A 200 -9.14 -30.24 -23.16
CA ASP A 200 -7.81 -29.64 -23.10
C ASP A 200 -7.79 -28.21 -23.61
N ARG A 201 -6.85 -27.43 -23.08
CA ARG A 201 -6.65 -26.04 -23.53
C ARG A 201 -6.17 -26.06 -24.98
N LEU A 202 -6.81 -25.25 -25.81
CA LEU A 202 -6.35 -24.98 -27.16
C LEU A 202 -5.02 -24.21 -27.09
N ASP A 203 -4.19 -24.34 -28.12
CA ASP A 203 -2.86 -23.72 -28.11
C ASP A 203 -2.93 -22.18 -28.08
N TRP A 204 -3.96 -21.59 -28.70
CA TRP A 204 -4.21 -20.15 -28.60
C TRP A 204 -4.62 -19.73 -27.18
N GLU A 205 -5.36 -20.55 -26.43
CA GLU A 205 -5.72 -20.27 -25.03
C GLU A 205 -4.48 -20.33 -24.12
N LYS A 206 -3.56 -21.24 -24.41
CA LYS A 206 -2.26 -21.31 -23.70
C LYS A 206 -1.44 -20.06 -23.98
N THR A 207 -1.36 -19.64 -25.24
CA THR A 207 -0.61 -18.45 -25.67
C THR A 207 -1.19 -17.19 -25.04
N PHE A 208 -2.52 -16.99 -25.13
CA PHE A 208 -3.20 -15.88 -24.48
C PHE A 208 -2.95 -15.84 -22.96
N ASN A 209 -3.09 -16.98 -22.27
CA ASN A 209 -2.84 -17.05 -20.83
C ASN A 209 -1.38 -16.78 -20.47
N HIS A 210 -0.44 -17.19 -21.31
CA HIS A 210 0.98 -16.88 -21.15
C HIS A 210 1.22 -15.38 -21.24
N ASP A 211 0.67 -14.71 -22.25
CA ASP A 211 0.85 -13.27 -22.48
C ASP A 211 0.21 -12.45 -21.36
N VAL A 212 -1.01 -12.79 -20.95
CA VAL A 212 -1.70 -12.15 -19.81
C VAL A 212 -0.90 -12.34 -18.51
N SER A 213 -0.36 -13.54 -18.27
CA SER A 213 0.45 -13.80 -17.08
C SER A 213 1.76 -13.02 -17.12
N SER A 214 2.38 -12.89 -18.30
CA SER A 214 3.60 -12.10 -18.49
C SER A 214 3.36 -10.62 -18.17
N LEU A 215 2.29 -10.02 -18.67
CA LEU A 215 1.92 -8.63 -18.35
C LEU A 215 1.67 -8.44 -16.85
N ARG A 216 0.99 -9.40 -16.22
CA ARG A 216 0.68 -9.33 -14.79
C ARG A 216 1.87 -9.51 -13.85
N SER A 217 3.02 -10.01 -14.32
CA SER A 217 4.21 -10.09 -13.47
C SER A 217 4.60 -8.72 -12.87
N ALA A 218 4.30 -7.62 -13.57
CA ALA A 218 4.53 -6.26 -13.08
C ALA A 218 3.71 -5.94 -11.83
N ILE A 219 2.44 -6.36 -11.72
CA ILE A 219 1.63 -6.08 -10.52
C ILE A 219 2.11 -6.85 -9.29
N GLU A 220 2.66 -8.06 -9.49
CA GLU A 220 3.29 -8.82 -8.40
C GLU A 220 4.54 -8.09 -7.88
N HIS A 221 5.33 -7.46 -8.77
CA HIS A 221 6.47 -6.64 -8.39
C HIS A 221 6.04 -5.39 -7.61
N ILE A 222 4.99 -4.69 -8.04
CA ILE A 222 4.42 -3.53 -7.33
C ILE A 222 3.95 -3.93 -5.93
N ILE A 223 3.21 -5.03 -5.81
CA ILE A 223 2.79 -5.56 -4.51
C ILE A 223 4.02 -5.90 -3.66
N GLY A 224 5.06 -6.50 -4.24
CA GLY A 224 6.33 -6.74 -3.56
C GLY A 224 6.98 -5.46 -3.03
N GLN A 225 7.00 -4.38 -3.82
CA GLN A 225 7.50 -3.06 -3.41
C GLN A 225 6.69 -2.49 -2.25
N LEU A 226 5.36 -2.54 -2.32
CA LEU A 226 4.48 -2.15 -1.21
C LEU A 226 4.75 -2.99 0.05
N LYS A 227 4.98 -4.29 -0.09
CA LYS A 227 5.29 -5.19 1.04
C LYS A 227 6.69 -5.00 1.62
N ASN A 228 7.60 -4.29 0.95
CA ASN A 228 8.84 -3.84 1.57
C ASN A 228 8.59 -2.84 2.72
N TRP A 229 7.43 -2.18 2.73
CA TRP A 229 6.92 -1.51 3.92
C TRP A 229 6.35 -2.56 4.87
N LYS A 230 7.22 -3.07 5.74
CA LYS A 230 6.94 -4.27 6.54
C LYS A 230 5.72 -4.11 7.45
N ILE A 231 5.30 -2.88 7.76
CA ILE A 231 4.05 -2.61 8.48
C ILE A 231 2.81 -3.17 7.76
N LEU A 232 2.86 -3.28 6.42
CA LEU A 232 1.81 -3.87 5.58
C LEU A 232 1.99 -5.38 5.35
N ALA A 233 3.13 -5.95 5.74
CA ALA A 233 3.50 -7.34 5.40
C ALA A 233 3.53 -8.27 6.62
N LYS A 234 3.99 -7.79 7.79
CA LYS A 234 4.29 -8.65 8.94
C LYS A 234 3.14 -8.82 9.93
N GLY A 235 2.17 -7.92 9.93
CA GLY A 235 1.14 -7.89 10.97
C GLY A 235 1.05 -6.51 11.62
N TYR A 236 0.14 -5.69 11.15
CA TYR A 236 -0.12 -4.38 11.76
C TYR A 236 -0.62 -4.56 13.20
N ARG A 237 0.08 -3.98 14.18
CA ARG A 237 -0.20 -4.14 15.63
C ARG A 237 -0.94 -2.93 16.25
N GLY A 238 -1.12 -1.84 15.51
CA GLY A 238 -1.79 -0.63 15.99
C GLY A 238 -3.32 -0.75 16.04
N ARG A 239 -4.02 0.38 16.17
CA ARG A 239 -5.49 0.41 16.17
C ARG A 239 -6.00 0.19 14.75
N LEU A 240 -6.89 -0.78 14.52
CA LEU A 240 -7.37 -1.09 13.15
C LEU A 240 -7.97 0.13 12.44
N SER A 241 -8.59 1.05 13.17
CA SER A 241 -9.13 2.31 12.65
C SER A 241 -8.07 3.23 12.02
N GLU A 242 -6.79 3.07 12.38
CA GLU A 242 -5.68 3.87 11.84
C GLU A 242 -5.08 3.22 10.58
N LEU A 243 -5.31 1.93 10.36
CA LEU A 243 -4.70 1.18 9.25
C LEU A 243 -5.03 1.76 7.86
N PRO A 244 -6.27 2.22 7.56
CA PRO A 244 -6.54 2.92 6.31
C PRO A 244 -5.60 4.11 6.04
N THR A 245 -5.36 4.93 7.07
CA THR A 245 -4.45 6.08 6.95
C THR A 245 -3.01 5.63 6.76
N ILE A 246 -2.58 4.56 7.43
CA ILE A 246 -1.24 3.96 7.21
C ILE A 246 -1.07 3.46 5.77
N ILE A 247 -2.08 2.78 5.21
CA ILE A 247 -2.05 2.29 3.83
C ILE A 247 -1.90 3.47 2.86
N ARG A 248 -2.69 4.53 3.05
CA ARG A 248 -2.62 5.75 2.24
C ARG A 248 -1.24 6.42 2.33
N ILE A 249 -0.70 6.59 3.53
CA ILE A 249 0.64 7.19 3.72
C ILE A 249 1.72 6.35 3.04
N VAL A 250 1.70 5.02 3.21
CA VAL A 250 2.67 4.13 2.56
C VAL A 250 2.55 4.19 1.03
N THR A 251 1.33 4.24 0.52
CA THR A 251 1.05 4.39 -0.92
C THR A 251 1.65 5.69 -1.45
N ARG A 252 1.37 6.81 -0.78
CA ARG A 252 1.90 8.13 -1.14
C ARG A 252 3.42 8.22 -1.00
N LEU A 253 4.01 7.55 0.00
CA LEU A 253 5.46 7.43 0.14
C LEU A 253 6.08 6.66 -1.02
N GLU A 254 5.41 5.60 -1.51
CA GLU A 254 5.93 4.88 -2.67
C GLU A 254 5.78 5.71 -3.95
N LEU A 255 4.65 6.39 -4.15
CA LEU A 255 4.43 7.31 -5.28
C LEU A 255 5.47 8.44 -5.30
N TYR A 256 5.75 9.03 -4.15
CA TYR A 256 6.81 10.02 -3.99
C TYR A 256 8.19 9.48 -4.42
N ARG A 257 8.53 8.25 -4.01
CA ARG A 257 9.82 7.61 -4.35
C ARG A 257 10.00 7.27 -5.82
N ILE A 258 8.90 7.06 -6.56
CA ILE A 258 8.95 6.79 -8.00
C ILE A 258 8.83 8.07 -8.85
N GLY A 259 8.76 9.24 -8.21
CA GLY A 259 8.79 10.54 -8.89
C GLY A 259 7.46 10.98 -9.48
N TRP A 260 6.34 10.50 -8.92
CA TRP A 260 5.00 11.00 -9.24
C TRP A 260 4.63 12.27 -8.45
#